data_AF-A0A9D9G2S0-F1
#
_entry.id   AF-A0A9D9G2S0-F1
#
_cell.length_a   1.000
_cell.length_b   1.000
_cell.length_c   1.000
_cell.angle_alpha   90.00
_cell.angle_beta   90.00
_cell.angle_gamma   90.00
#
_symmetry.space_group_name_H-M   'P 1'
#
loop_
_entity.id
_entity.type
_entity.pdbx_description
1 polymer ?
#
loop_
_entity_poly.entity_id
_entity_poly.type
_entity_poly.pdbx_seq_one_letter_code
_entity_poly.pdbx_strand_id
1 'polypeptide(L)'
;MPDSLSNIAKSTAPTPTLSDTIAMGDSVVADSLTIATTPPSIALIEVPEGRDIPLRTESANAMSWVMLVVVAVFILVSLRYKNNFKYIKAIAGDLSDIRSRNNLFDDTVRETSLLISLNALCVISVALLFHTSLLTLHPSLAVIPTIESIGVAAGMTLAFYAFQYIAYLIVGNVFGDRHKTSSWIKGFASSQGLLSVILFPLSLITLFYPQHAPTLCIVGFIAFIIARLIFIFKGFRIFFNRISSFFLFLYYLCSLEIIPLILGYSIALNILENLI
;
A
#
# COMPACT_ATOMS: atom_id res chain seq x y z
N MET A 1 -36.88 25.00 -82.32
CA MET A 1 -38.33 25.25 -82.35
C MET A 1 -38.76 25.22 -83.81
N PRO A 2 -39.73 24.41 -84.25
CA PRO A 2 -40.54 23.44 -83.47
C PRO A 2 -39.73 22.22 -82.92
N ASP A 3 -40.37 21.11 -82.53
CA ASP A 3 -40.94 20.94 -81.16
C ASP A 3 -41.40 19.51 -80.79
N SER A 4 -41.34 19.21 -79.48
CA SER A 4 -42.31 18.50 -78.60
C SER A 4 -42.90 17.09 -78.88
N LEU A 5 -43.19 16.37 -77.76
CA LEU A 5 -44.02 15.14 -77.58
C LEU A 5 -43.39 13.80 -78.07
N SER A 6 -43.30 12.67 -77.35
CA SER A 6 -44.04 11.97 -76.25
C SER A 6 -45.04 10.89 -76.72
N ASN A 7 -45.15 9.80 -75.95
CA ASN A 7 -46.10 8.66 -76.05
C ASN A 7 -45.77 7.60 -77.12
N ILE A 8 -46.09 6.29 -77.02
CA ILE A 8 -46.41 5.26 -76.00
C ILE A 8 -47.05 4.11 -76.83
N ALA A 9 -46.99 2.85 -76.34
CA ALA A 9 -47.73 1.65 -76.79
C ALA A 9 -47.23 0.89 -78.05
N LYS A 10 -47.47 -0.43 -78.22
CA LYS A 10 -47.77 -1.55 -77.28
C LYS A 10 -47.79 -2.89 -78.07
N SER A 11 -47.24 -3.96 -77.47
CA SER A 11 -47.60 -5.40 -77.68
C SER A 11 -47.47 -6.06 -79.07
N THR A 12 -46.65 -7.11 -79.16
CA THR A 12 -47.06 -8.39 -79.79
C THR A 12 -46.33 -9.57 -79.15
N ALA A 13 -47.03 -10.68 -78.91
CA ALA A 13 -46.52 -12.00 -78.54
C ALA A 13 -47.18 -13.05 -79.46
N PRO A 14 -46.63 -14.28 -79.64
CA PRO A 14 -47.08 -15.39 -78.77
C PRO A 14 -46.04 -16.52 -78.47
N THR A 15 -46.41 -17.37 -77.49
CA THR A 15 -45.88 -18.71 -77.11
C THR A 15 -46.14 -19.80 -78.20
N PRO A 16 -45.75 -21.12 -78.07
CA PRO A 16 -45.31 -21.94 -76.91
C PRO A 16 -43.95 -22.71 -77.15
N THR A 17 -43.37 -23.59 -76.32
CA THR A 17 -43.86 -24.83 -75.64
C THR A 17 -42.98 -25.29 -74.47
N LEU A 18 -43.58 -26.14 -73.61
CA LEU A 18 -43.09 -26.68 -72.34
C LEU A 18 -42.41 -28.06 -72.53
N SER A 19 -41.40 -28.41 -71.71
CA SER A 19 -41.23 -29.75 -71.09
C SER A 19 -40.14 -29.76 -70.01
N ASP A 20 -40.42 -30.46 -68.92
CA ASP A 20 -39.71 -30.42 -67.64
C ASP A 20 -38.45 -31.29 -67.56
N THR A 21 -37.52 -30.98 -66.65
CA THR A 21 -37.25 -31.80 -65.43
C THR A 21 -36.00 -31.31 -64.67
N ILE A 22 -36.22 -30.94 -63.39
CA ILE A 22 -35.33 -30.97 -62.22
C ILE A 22 -33.80 -30.94 -62.44
N ALA A 23 -33.17 -29.86 -62.00
CA ALA A 23 -31.72 -29.76 -61.81
C ALA A 23 -31.26 -30.35 -60.47
N MET A 24 -30.16 -31.11 -60.47
CA MET A 24 -29.13 -31.15 -59.40
C MET A 24 -27.95 -32.05 -59.81
N GLY A 25 -26.72 -31.56 -59.58
CA GLY A 25 -25.50 -32.39 -59.56
C GLY A 25 -24.52 -32.18 -60.72
N ASP A 26 -23.27 -31.87 -60.35
CA ASP A 26 -22.01 -32.03 -61.09
C ASP A 26 -21.90 -31.63 -62.57
N SER A 27 -21.28 -30.46 -62.81
CA SER A 27 -20.13 -30.35 -63.73
C SER A 27 -19.53 -28.94 -63.75
N VAL A 28 -18.29 -28.76 -63.27
CA VAL A 28 -17.37 -27.73 -63.81
C VAL A 28 -15.93 -28.27 -63.81
N VAL A 29 -15.54 -28.75 -65.00
CA VAL A 29 -14.18 -28.71 -65.58
C VAL A 29 -13.02 -29.31 -64.77
N ALA A 30 -12.58 -30.49 -65.20
CA ALA A 30 -11.18 -30.84 -65.23
C ALA A 30 -10.73 -30.91 -66.70
N ASP A 31 -9.76 -30.10 -67.09
CA ASP A 31 -8.84 -30.44 -68.18
C ASP A 31 -7.45 -29.86 -67.88
N SER A 32 -6.42 -30.50 -68.41
CA SER A 32 -5.04 -30.42 -67.89
C SER A 32 -4.14 -29.56 -68.77
N LEU A 33 -3.05 -29.01 -68.20
CA LEU A 33 -1.67 -29.34 -68.61
C LEU A 33 -0.57 -28.49 -67.94
N THR A 34 0.53 -29.19 -67.62
CA THR A 34 1.93 -28.74 -67.52
C THR A 34 2.38 -27.77 -66.42
N ILE A 35 3.43 -28.22 -65.74
CA ILE A 35 4.16 -27.57 -64.65
C ILE A 35 5.02 -26.43 -65.19
N ALA A 36 4.81 -25.21 -64.67
CA ALA A 36 5.76 -24.11 -64.75
C ALA A 36 5.86 -23.41 -63.38
N THR A 37 6.98 -23.66 -62.71
CA THR A 37 7.54 -22.94 -61.54
C THR A 37 6.87 -21.61 -61.13
N THR A 38 6.10 -21.63 -60.03
CA THR A 38 6.25 -20.75 -58.84
C THR A 38 5.22 -21.17 -57.78
N PRO A 39 5.56 -21.22 -56.47
CA PRO A 39 4.66 -21.70 -55.42
C PRO A 39 3.54 -20.70 -55.06
N PRO A 40 2.39 -21.17 -54.54
CA PRO A 40 1.26 -20.31 -54.25
C PRO A 40 1.54 -19.32 -53.12
N SER A 41 1.13 -18.08 -53.31
CA SER A 41 0.98 -17.09 -52.24
C SER A 41 -0.20 -17.43 -51.34
N ILE A 42 -0.06 -18.54 -50.60
CA ILE A 42 -0.78 -18.75 -49.34
C ILE A 42 -0.42 -17.55 -48.48
N ALA A 43 -1.41 -16.70 -48.22
CA ALA A 43 -1.28 -15.64 -47.23
C ALA A 43 -1.17 -16.30 -45.85
N LEU A 44 0.05 -16.70 -45.49
CA LEU A 44 0.41 -16.88 -44.09
C LEU A 44 0.11 -15.55 -43.42
N ILE A 45 -0.92 -15.55 -42.56
CA ILE A 45 -1.06 -14.51 -41.55
C ILE A 45 0.17 -14.67 -40.68
N GLU A 46 1.16 -13.84 -40.94
CA GLU A 46 2.32 -13.68 -40.10
C GLU A 46 1.80 -13.13 -38.78
N VAL A 47 1.51 -14.05 -37.85
CA VAL A 47 1.24 -13.74 -36.46
C VAL A 47 2.41 -12.88 -36.02
N PRO A 48 2.19 -11.60 -35.64
CA PRO A 48 3.29 -10.67 -35.41
C PRO A 48 4.27 -11.32 -34.44
N GLU A 49 5.50 -11.51 -34.90
CA GLU A 49 6.56 -12.18 -34.15
C GLU A 49 6.54 -11.61 -32.75
N GLY A 50 6.25 -12.48 -31.78
CA GLY A 50 5.74 -12.07 -30.49
C GLY A 50 6.77 -11.19 -29.83
N ARG A 51 6.54 -9.86 -29.87
CA ARG A 51 7.42 -8.85 -29.27
C ARG A 51 7.86 -9.41 -27.94
N ASP A 52 9.17 -9.59 -27.78
CA ASP A 52 9.75 -10.09 -26.54
C ASP A 52 9.26 -9.19 -25.40
N ILE A 53 8.18 -9.63 -24.75
CA ILE A 53 7.80 -9.10 -23.46
C ILE A 53 8.97 -9.56 -22.61
N PRO A 54 9.86 -8.66 -22.13
CA PRO A 54 10.99 -9.10 -21.33
C PRO A 54 10.40 -9.88 -20.16
N LEU A 55 10.57 -11.20 -20.20
CA LEU A 55 9.90 -12.09 -19.27
C LEU A 55 10.34 -11.61 -17.90
N ARG A 56 9.37 -11.28 -17.04
CA ARG A 56 9.59 -10.56 -15.78
C ARG A 56 10.25 -11.46 -14.71
N THR A 57 11.27 -12.21 -15.09
CA THR A 57 11.99 -13.24 -14.33
C THR A 57 13.12 -12.64 -13.50
N GLU A 58 13.87 -11.67 -14.03
CA GLU A 58 14.77 -10.80 -13.24
C GLU A 58 13.99 -10.12 -12.10
N SER A 59 12.82 -9.53 -12.40
CA SER A 59 11.96 -8.90 -11.41
C SER A 59 11.20 -9.88 -10.50
N ALA A 60 11.02 -11.14 -10.90
CA ALA A 60 10.35 -12.14 -10.06
C ALA A 60 11.19 -12.46 -8.82
N ASN A 61 12.50 -12.61 -9.00
CA ASN A 61 13.44 -12.83 -7.89
C ASN A 61 13.63 -11.55 -7.06
N ALA A 62 13.74 -10.38 -7.70
CA ALA A 62 13.90 -9.09 -7.02
C ALA A 62 12.68 -8.64 -6.20
N MET A 63 11.47 -9.15 -6.46
CA MET A 63 10.26 -8.87 -5.67
C MET A 63 9.83 -10.03 -4.74
N SER A 64 10.45 -11.21 -4.89
CA SER A 64 10.20 -12.38 -4.03
C SER A 64 10.40 -12.08 -2.55
N TRP A 65 11.45 -11.32 -2.19
CA TRP A 65 11.71 -10.94 -0.79
C TRP A 65 10.65 -10.00 -0.22
N VAL A 66 10.07 -9.10 -1.03
CA VAL A 66 8.97 -8.22 -0.59
C VAL A 66 7.73 -9.05 -0.29
N MET A 67 7.39 -10.00 -1.17
CA MET A 67 6.29 -10.94 -0.95
C MET A 67 6.53 -11.83 0.28
N LEU A 68 7.76 -12.28 0.50
CA LEU A 68 8.16 -13.02 1.70
C LEU A 68 8.00 -12.17 2.97
N VAL A 69 8.39 -10.89 2.94
CA VAL A 69 8.14 -9.95 4.04
C VAL A 69 6.64 -9.78 4.28
N VAL A 70 5.82 -9.56 3.24
CA VAL A 70 4.36 -9.47 3.37
C VAL A 70 3.75 -10.72 3.99
N VAL A 71 4.15 -11.91 3.54
CA VAL A 71 3.71 -13.19 4.13
C VAL A 71 4.17 -13.32 5.58
N ALA A 72 5.41 -12.96 5.90
CA ALA A 72 5.94 -12.97 7.26
C ALA A 72 5.16 -12.02 8.19
N VAL A 73 4.83 -10.80 7.74
CA VAL A 73 4.03 -9.86 8.55
C VAL A 73 2.55 -10.31 8.63
N PHE A 74 1.97 -10.90 7.57
CA PHE A 74 0.64 -11.51 7.62
C PHE A 74 0.56 -12.67 8.62
N ILE A 75 1.57 -13.54 8.65
CA ILE A 75 1.73 -14.60 9.66
C ILE A 75 1.89 -13.98 11.06
N LEU A 76 2.74 -12.97 11.22
CA LEU A 76 2.95 -12.28 12.49
C LEU A 76 1.63 -11.70 13.02
N VAL A 77 0.86 -11.00 12.19
CA VAL A 77 -0.45 -10.43 12.57
C VAL A 77 -1.46 -11.54 12.90
N SER A 78 -1.53 -12.60 12.09
CA SER A 78 -2.40 -13.75 12.34
C SER A 78 -2.11 -14.43 13.69
N LEU A 79 -0.82 -14.63 14.01
CA LEU A 79 -0.37 -15.20 15.29
C LEU A 79 -0.68 -14.28 16.48
N ARG A 80 -0.55 -12.95 16.31
CA ARG A 80 -0.83 -11.99 17.39
C ARG A 80 -2.33 -11.77 17.63
N TYR A 81 -3.15 -11.75 16.58
CA TYR A 81 -4.61 -11.63 16.71
C TYR A 81 -5.24 -12.87 17.36
N LYS A 82 -4.92 -14.07 16.85
CA LYS A 82 -5.57 -15.33 17.26
C LYS A 82 -5.49 -15.59 18.77
N ASN A 83 -4.37 -15.24 19.40
CA ASN A 83 -4.13 -15.55 20.80
C ASN A 83 -4.53 -14.42 21.78
N ASN A 84 -4.77 -13.18 21.30
CA ASN A 84 -4.78 -11.99 22.17
C ASN A 84 -5.81 -10.90 21.85
N PHE A 85 -6.89 -11.16 21.10
CA PHE A 85 -7.92 -10.14 20.82
C PHE A 85 -8.50 -9.45 22.08
N LYS A 86 -8.67 -10.22 23.17
CA LYS A 86 -9.07 -9.68 24.49
C LYS A 86 -8.08 -8.66 25.04
N TYR A 87 -6.77 -8.85 24.82
CA TYR A 87 -5.73 -7.94 25.26
C TYR A 87 -5.74 -6.64 24.46
N ILE A 88 -5.85 -6.70 23.12
CA ILE A 88 -5.98 -5.48 22.29
C ILE A 88 -7.19 -4.64 22.73
N LYS A 89 -8.32 -5.28 23.02
CA LYS A 89 -9.50 -4.61 23.59
C LYS A 89 -9.25 -4.04 25.00
N ALA A 90 -8.46 -4.71 25.83
CA ALA A 90 -8.07 -4.21 27.14
C ALA A 90 -7.12 -2.99 27.05
N ILE A 91 -6.15 -2.98 26.12
CA ILE A 91 -5.30 -1.80 25.90
C ILE A 91 -6.12 -0.61 25.36
N ALA A 92 -6.97 -0.84 24.35
CA ALA A 92 -7.84 0.20 23.81
C ALA A 92 -8.80 0.73 24.88
N GLY A 93 -9.31 -0.18 25.71
CA GLY A 93 -10.02 0.11 26.95
C GLY A 93 -9.20 1.03 27.86
N ASP A 94 -7.98 0.67 28.23
CA ASP A 94 -7.11 1.48 29.10
C ASP A 94 -6.75 2.86 28.51
N LEU A 95 -6.59 3.00 27.20
CA LEU A 95 -6.45 4.33 26.57
C LEU A 95 -7.69 5.22 26.77
N SER A 96 -8.89 4.62 26.85
CA SER A 96 -10.17 5.33 27.03
C SER A 96 -10.65 5.43 28.48
N ASP A 97 -10.31 4.45 29.33
CA ASP A 97 -10.82 4.35 30.69
C ASP A 97 -10.02 5.24 31.63
N ILE A 98 -10.78 5.99 32.40
CA ILE A 98 -10.33 7.06 33.28
C ILE A 98 -9.92 6.49 34.65
N ARG A 99 -10.19 5.20 34.93
CA ARG A 99 -9.96 4.56 36.23
C ARG A 99 -8.90 3.45 36.20
N SER A 100 -7.71 3.77 36.74
CA SER A 100 -6.63 2.83 37.04
C SER A 100 -7.12 1.61 37.85
N ARG A 101 -7.35 0.46 37.19
CA ARG A 101 -7.55 -0.82 37.87
C ARG A 101 -6.23 -1.59 37.90
N ASN A 102 -5.47 -1.38 38.97
CA ASN A 102 -4.14 -1.99 39.19
C ASN A 102 -4.14 -3.54 39.31
N ASN A 103 -5.30 -4.21 39.22
CA ASN A 103 -5.48 -5.62 39.57
C ASN A 103 -5.92 -6.49 38.37
N LEU A 104 -5.55 -6.13 37.14
CA LEU A 104 -5.81 -6.94 35.93
C LEU A 104 -4.55 -7.43 35.20
N PHE A 105 -3.35 -7.18 35.74
CA PHE A 105 -2.05 -7.31 35.07
C PHE A 105 -1.18 -8.49 35.56
N ASP A 106 -1.81 -9.60 35.95
CA ASP A 106 -1.14 -10.75 36.59
C ASP A 106 -0.74 -11.87 35.59
N ASP A 107 -0.31 -11.48 34.37
CA ASP A 107 0.11 -12.41 33.29
C ASP A 107 1.26 -11.80 32.46
N THR A 108 2.23 -11.19 33.17
CA THR A 108 3.17 -10.17 32.67
C THR A 108 4.07 -10.62 31.51
N VAL A 109 4.39 -11.91 31.40
CA VAL A 109 5.32 -12.43 30.37
C VAL A 109 4.66 -12.46 28.99
N ARG A 110 3.39 -12.91 28.92
CA ARG A 110 2.64 -12.91 27.66
C ARG A 110 2.34 -11.49 27.20
N GLU A 111 1.94 -10.62 28.13
CA GLU A 111 1.72 -9.19 27.90
C GLU A 111 2.95 -8.50 27.30
N THR A 112 4.12 -8.59 27.94
CA THR A 112 5.34 -7.92 27.45
C THR A 112 5.78 -8.43 26.09
N SER A 113 5.74 -9.76 25.87
CA SER A 113 6.08 -10.38 24.57
C SER A 113 5.15 -9.94 23.42
N LEU A 114 3.92 -9.55 23.74
CA LEU A 114 2.91 -9.07 22.81
C LEU A 114 3.13 -7.58 22.53
N LEU A 115 3.29 -6.77 23.58
CA LEU A 115 3.57 -5.34 23.46
C LEU A 115 4.81 -5.08 22.60
N ILE A 116 5.91 -5.81 22.84
CA ILE A 116 7.14 -5.74 22.02
C ILE A 116 6.84 -6.04 20.55
N SER A 117 6.02 -7.06 20.27
CA SER A 117 5.69 -7.45 18.89
C SER A 117 4.79 -6.46 18.15
N LEU A 118 3.87 -5.79 18.85
CA LEU A 118 3.07 -4.71 18.26
C LEU A 118 3.93 -3.47 17.99
N ASN A 119 4.93 -3.20 18.84
CA ASN A 119 5.90 -2.14 18.56
C ASN A 119 6.80 -2.48 17.37
N ALA A 120 7.27 -3.72 17.24
CA ALA A 120 7.99 -4.18 16.05
C ALA A 120 7.13 -4.06 14.78
N LEU A 121 5.85 -4.46 14.84
CA LEU A 121 4.87 -4.26 13.76
C LEU A 121 4.64 -2.78 13.44
N CYS A 122 4.65 -1.90 14.45
CA CYS A 122 4.57 -0.45 14.28
C CYS A 122 5.76 0.08 13.47
N VAL A 123 6.99 -0.31 13.84
CA VAL A 123 8.22 0.08 13.12
C VAL A 123 8.16 -0.37 11.66
N ILE A 124 7.78 -1.63 11.40
CA ILE A 124 7.69 -2.17 10.04
C ILE A 124 6.62 -1.45 9.21
N SER A 125 5.40 -1.30 9.73
CA SER A 125 4.30 -0.64 9.00
C SER A 125 4.56 0.84 8.74
N VAL A 126 5.18 1.57 9.69
CA VAL A 126 5.58 2.96 9.49
C VAL A 126 6.73 3.07 8.48
N ALA A 127 7.72 2.18 8.52
CA ALA A 127 8.83 2.18 7.55
C ALA A 127 8.34 1.96 6.11
N LEU A 128 7.41 1.02 5.90
CA LEU A 128 6.80 0.74 4.59
C LEU A 128 5.94 1.92 4.09
N LEU A 129 5.11 2.52 4.95
CA LEU A 129 4.35 3.73 4.61
C LEU A 129 5.26 4.92 4.33
N PHE A 130 6.37 5.06 5.06
CA PHE A 130 7.35 6.15 4.87
C PHE A 130 8.10 6.00 3.55
N HIS A 131 8.61 4.80 3.22
CA HIS A 131 9.16 4.48 1.91
C HIS A 131 8.17 4.79 0.78
N THR A 132 6.92 4.33 0.90
CA THR A 132 5.88 4.56 -0.10
C THR A 132 5.56 6.06 -0.25
N SER A 133 5.57 6.82 0.85
CA SER A 133 5.36 8.28 0.85
C SER A 133 6.51 9.01 0.15
N LEU A 134 7.77 8.61 0.40
CA LEU A 134 8.95 9.18 -0.26
C LEU A 134 8.87 9.01 -1.79
N LEU A 135 8.58 7.79 -2.28
CA LEU A 135 8.42 7.53 -3.72
C LEU A 135 7.21 8.26 -4.33
N THR A 136 6.14 8.49 -3.55
CA THR A 136 4.96 9.22 -3.99
C THR A 136 5.22 10.72 -4.14
N LEU A 137 6.02 11.32 -3.25
CA LEU A 137 6.35 12.75 -3.28
C LEU A 137 7.53 13.04 -4.23
N HIS A 138 8.47 12.11 -4.37
CA HIS A 138 9.68 12.26 -5.19
C HIS A 138 9.87 11.04 -6.11
N PRO A 139 9.23 11.01 -7.29
CA PRO A 139 9.34 9.90 -8.23
C PRO A 139 10.77 9.63 -8.75
N SER A 140 11.67 10.61 -8.66
CA SER A 140 13.10 10.47 -8.96
C SER A 140 13.79 9.40 -8.11
N LEU A 141 13.31 9.17 -6.89
CA LEU A 141 13.86 8.18 -5.97
C LEU A 141 13.63 6.73 -6.43
N ALA A 142 12.78 6.50 -7.44
CA ALA A 142 12.51 5.17 -7.99
C ALA A 142 13.68 4.56 -8.78
N VAL A 143 14.74 5.33 -9.07
CA VAL A 143 16.00 4.85 -9.66
C VAL A 143 16.82 4.04 -8.64
N ILE A 144 16.69 4.35 -7.34
CA ILE A 144 17.45 3.73 -6.25
C ILE A 144 16.96 2.28 -6.02
N PRO A 145 17.86 1.30 -5.81
CA PRO A 145 17.50 -0.06 -5.43
C PRO A 145 16.50 -0.12 -4.26
N THR A 146 15.42 -0.89 -4.43
CA THR A 146 14.32 -0.95 -3.45
C THR A 146 14.77 -1.36 -2.04
N ILE A 147 15.82 -2.20 -1.94
CA ILE A 147 16.41 -2.63 -0.67
C ILE A 147 17.06 -1.45 0.07
N GLU A 148 17.75 -0.57 -0.64
CA GLU A 148 18.45 0.59 -0.04
C GLU A 148 17.45 1.63 0.43
N SER A 149 16.45 1.96 -0.40
CA SER A 149 15.38 2.89 -0.05
C SER A 149 14.57 2.41 1.16
N ILE A 150 14.21 1.12 1.22
CA ILE A 150 13.52 0.53 2.39
C ILE A 150 14.46 0.45 3.60
N GLY A 151 15.76 0.18 3.40
CA GLY A 151 16.77 0.17 4.45
C GLY A 151 16.91 1.52 5.15
N VAL A 152 17.01 2.62 4.39
CA VAL A 152 17.02 3.98 4.95
C VAL A 152 15.69 4.31 5.61
N ALA A 153 14.55 3.99 4.99
CA ALA A 153 13.24 4.23 5.59
C ALA A 153 13.04 3.52 6.93
N ALA A 154 13.48 2.25 7.03
CA ALA A 154 13.44 1.47 8.27
C ALA A 154 14.44 1.98 9.31
N GLY A 155 15.67 2.31 8.89
CA GLY A 155 16.70 2.88 9.76
C GLY A 155 16.27 4.21 10.38
N MET A 156 15.74 5.13 9.57
CA MET A 156 15.23 6.42 10.04
C MET A 156 14.00 6.26 10.96
N THR A 157 13.10 5.33 10.65
CA THR A 157 11.95 5.01 11.52
C THR A 157 12.41 4.48 12.87
N LEU A 158 13.38 3.57 12.90
CA LEU A 158 13.94 3.01 14.12
C LEU A 158 14.69 4.06 14.95
N ALA A 159 15.51 4.90 14.30
CA ALA A 159 16.23 6.01 14.95
C ALA A 159 15.26 7.04 15.57
N PHE A 160 14.18 7.39 14.87
CA PHE A 160 13.13 8.26 15.38
C PHE A 160 12.47 7.69 16.65
N TYR A 161 12.12 6.40 16.67
CA TYR A 161 11.53 5.77 17.84
C TYR A 161 12.51 5.64 19.02
N ALA A 162 13.79 5.33 18.75
CA ALA A 162 14.82 5.30 19.77
C ALA A 162 15.05 6.70 20.39
N PHE A 163 15.10 7.74 19.55
CA PHE A 163 15.19 9.13 20.00
C PHE A 163 13.99 9.51 20.88
N GLN A 164 12.75 9.23 20.45
CA GLN A 164 11.56 9.54 21.25
C GLN A 164 11.53 8.79 22.59
N TYR A 165 11.95 7.53 22.63
CA TYR A 165 12.05 6.77 23.86
C TYR A 165 13.00 7.42 24.87
N ILE A 166 14.19 7.85 24.41
CA ILE A 166 15.17 8.57 25.24
C ILE A 166 14.65 9.95 25.67
N ALA A 167 14.01 10.68 24.75
CA ALA A 167 13.45 11.99 25.04
C ALA A 167 12.33 11.93 26.10
N TYR A 168 11.40 10.97 25.99
CA TYR A 168 10.36 10.75 27.00
C TYR A 168 10.92 10.23 28.34
N LEU A 169 12.00 9.44 28.35
CA LEU A 169 12.74 9.12 29.57
C LEU A 169 13.24 10.38 30.30
N ILE A 170 13.92 11.28 29.57
CA ILE A 170 14.47 12.53 30.11
C ILE A 170 13.35 13.42 30.64
N VAL A 171 12.34 13.70 29.82
CA VAL A 171 11.19 14.54 30.19
C VAL A 171 10.46 13.96 31.41
N GLY A 172 10.25 12.65 31.44
CA GLY A 172 9.50 12.01 32.52
C GLY A 172 10.24 12.08 33.85
N ASN A 173 11.57 12.07 33.82
CA ASN A 173 12.42 12.21 35.00
C ASN A 173 12.63 13.68 35.42
N VAL A 174 12.44 14.65 34.51
CA VAL A 174 12.48 16.10 34.82
C VAL A 174 11.16 16.57 35.47
N PHE A 175 10.01 16.11 34.97
CA PHE A 175 8.69 16.58 35.42
C PHE A 175 7.98 15.63 36.40
N GLY A 176 8.54 14.47 36.74
CA GLY A 176 7.90 13.54 37.66
C GLY A 176 8.77 12.46 38.27
N ASP A 177 8.11 11.62 39.07
CA ASP A 177 8.73 10.50 39.78
C ASP A 177 9.00 9.33 38.84
N ARG A 178 10.02 8.52 39.15
CA ARG A 178 10.37 7.29 38.39
C ARG A 178 9.17 6.38 38.10
N HIS A 179 8.21 6.29 39.02
CA HIS A 179 6.99 5.50 38.83
C HIS A 179 6.06 6.08 37.74
N LYS A 180 5.87 7.41 37.73
CA LYS A 180 5.13 8.12 36.67
C LYS A 180 5.83 7.98 35.33
N THR A 181 7.17 8.12 35.29
CA THR A 181 7.99 7.92 34.09
C THR A 181 7.82 6.51 33.51
N SER A 182 7.93 5.46 34.34
CA SER A 182 7.77 4.07 33.89
C SER A 182 6.36 3.78 33.38
N SER A 183 5.33 4.29 34.07
CA SER A 183 3.94 4.19 33.59
C SER A 183 3.72 4.92 32.26
N TRP A 184 4.33 6.09 32.08
CA TRP A 184 4.20 6.88 30.86
C TRP A 184 4.89 6.23 29.66
N ILE A 185 6.08 5.64 29.85
CA ILE A 185 6.80 4.88 28.82
C ILE A 185 6.03 3.61 28.41
N LYS A 186 5.43 2.89 29.39
CA LYS A 186 4.52 1.78 29.08
C LYS A 186 3.30 2.26 28.28
N GLY A 187 2.75 3.42 28.65
CA GLY A 187 1.69 4.11 27.91
C GLY A 187 2.07 4.45 26.47
N PHE A 188 3.32 4.86 26.22
CA PHE A 188 3.84 5.14 24.89
C PHE A 188 3.97 3.87 24.03
N ALA A 189 4.62 2.84 24.55
CA ALA A 189 4.71 1.55 23.86
C ALA A 189 3.31 0.94 23.59
N SER A 190 2.35 1.20 24.49
CA SER A 190 0.94 0.82 24.37
C SER A 190 0.22 1.58 23.24
N SER A 191 0.34 2.90 23.18
CA SER A 191 -0.28 3.70 22.09
C SER A 191 0.34 3.39 20.73
N GLN A 192 1.66 3.22 20.65
CA GLN A 192 2.34 2.78 19.42
C GLN A 192 1.92 1.38 18.99
N GLY A 193 1.78 0.47 19.95
CA GLY A 193 1.29 -0.89 19.69
C GLY A 193 -0.12 -0.90 19.11
N LEU A 194 -1.03 -0.09 19.66
CA LEU A 194 -2.39 0.05 19.11
C LEU A 194 -2.43 0.74 17.74
N LEU A 195 -1.61 1.77 17.53
CA LEU A 195 -1.53 2.44 16.22
C LEU A 195 -1.08 1.47 15.12
N SER A 196 -0.20 0.51 15.43
CA SER A 196 0.22 -0.54 14.48
C SER A 196 -0.94 -1.40 13.96
N VAL A 197 -2.00 -1.58 14.76
CA VAL A 197 -3.18 -2.38 14.39
C VAL A 197 -3.94 -1.73 13.23
N ILE A 198 -3.93 -0.40 13.14
CA ILE A 198 -4.58 0.39 12.09
C ILE A 198 -3.62 0.61 10.92
N LEU A 199 -2.34 0.94 11.20
CA LEU A 199 -1.34 1.20 10.16
C LEU A 199 -0.93 -0.06 9.39
N PHE A 200 -0.96 -1.25 10.01
CA PHE A 200 -0.59 -2.47 9.32
C PHE A 200 -1.45 -2.81 8.08
N PRO A 201 -2.79 -2.95 8.17
CA PRO A 201 -3.61 -3.22 6.99
C PRO A 201 -3.50 -2.10 5.96
N LEU A 202 -3.37 -0.84 6.40
CA LEU A 202 -3.17 0.31 5.52
C LEU A 202 -1.83 0.23 4.75
N SER A 203 -0.77 -0.19 5.43
CA SER A 203 0.56 -0.43 4.85
C SER A 203 0.58 -1.61 3.87
N LEU A 204 -0.31 -2.60 4.02
CA LEU A 204 -0.45 -3.66 3.01
C LEU A 204 -1.20 -3.16 1.78
N ILE A 205 -2.32 -2.43 1.97
CA ILE A 205 -3.12 -1.94 0.84
C ILE A 205 -2.30 -0.97 -0.03
N THR A 206 -1.50 -0.09 0.58
CA THR A 206 -0.56 0.79 -0.14
C THR A 206 0.46 0.04 -1.00
N LEU A 207 0.97 -1.09 -0.51
CA LEU A 207 1.96 -1.92 -1.20
C LEU A 207 1.35 -2.72 -2.38
N PHE A 208 0.12 -3.22 -2.23
CA PHE A 208 -0.58 -3.95 -3.30
C PHE A 208 -1.27 -3.04 -4.32
N TYR A 209 -1.72 -1.85 -3.92
CA TYR A 209 -2.46 -0.91 -4.76
C TYR A 209 -1.75 0.45 -4.82
N PRO A 210 -0.60 0.55 -5.53
CA PRO A 210 0.17 1.79 -5.64
C PRO A 210 -0.65 2.95 -6.24
N GLN A 211 -1.65 2.65 -7.07
CA GLN A 211 -2.60 3.65 -7.61
C GLN A 211 -3.38 4.44 -6.53
N HIS A 212 -3.51 3.90 -5.32
CA HIS A 212 -4.18 4.55 -4.18
C HIS A 212 -3.19 4.95 -3.07
N ALA A 213 -1.89 4.74 -3.27
CA ALA A 213 -0.85 5.08 -2.31
C ALA A 213 -0.95 6.51 -1.73
N PRO A 214 -1.06 7.60 -2.53
CA PRO A 214 -1.14 8.95 -1.97
C PRO A 214 -2.29 9.14 -0.98
N THR A 215 -3.50 8.69 -1.33
CA THR A 215 -4.69 8.82 -0.48
C THR A 215 -4.53 8.04 0.83
N LEU A 216 -4.01 6.81 0.74
CA LEU A 216 -3.82 5.93 1.90
C LEU A 216 -2.67 6.42 2.80
N CYS A 217 -1.60 6.98 2.24
CA CYS A 217 -0.53 7.62 3.00
C CYS A 217 -1.05 8.84 3.78
N ILE A 218 -1.91 9.68 3.18
CA ILE A 218 -2.56 10.80 3.87
C ILE A 218 -3.44 10.31 5.03
N VAL A 219 -4.26 9.26 4.81
CA VAL A 219 -5.07 8.66 5.88
C VAL A 219 -4.20 8.10 7.00
N GLY A 220 -3.07 7.46 6.66
CA GLY A 220 -2.12 6.91 7.64
C GLY A 220 -1.43 8.00 8.46
N PHE A 221 -1.06 9.10 7.81
CA PHE A 221 -0.49 10.28 8.48
C PHE A 221 -1.50 10.93 9.43
N ILE A 222 -2.76 11.11 9.01
CA ILE A 222 -3.83 11.63 9.87
C ILE A 222 -4.05 10.69 11.08
N ALA A 223 -4.12 9.38 10.86
CA ALA A 223 -4.28 8.40 11.93
C ALA A 223 -3.10 8.42 12.92
N PHE A 224 -1.87 8.59 12.43
CA PHE A 224 -0.68 8.78 13.26
C PHE A 224 -0.83 10.03 14.14
N ILE A 225 -1.12 11.21 13.56
CA ILE A 225 -1.28 12.46 14.32
C ILE A 225 -2.39 12.37 15.36
N ILE A 226 -3.54 11.75 15.04
CA ILE A 226 -4.64 11.55 15.99
C ILE A 226 -4.20 10.68 17.17
N ALA A 227 -3.53 9.55 16.92
CA ALA A 227 -3.04 8.67 17.99
C ALA A 227 -2.03 9.37 18.91
N ARG A 228 -1.22 10.28 18.35
CA ARG A 228 -0.28 11.10 19.11
C ARG A 228 -0.95 12.16 19.98
N LEU A 229 -1.94 12.88 19.44
CA LEU A 229 -2.75 13.81 20.23
C LEU A 229 -3.42 13.08 21.41
N ILE A 230 -4.00 11.90 21.18
CA ILE A 230 -4.58 11.05 22.25
C ILE A 230 -3.53 10.70 23.32
N PHE A 231 -2.31 10.34 22.92
CA PHE A 231 -1.21 10.06 23.84
C PHE A 231 -0.82 11.30 24.68
N ILE A 232 -0.69 12.48 24.05
CA ILE A 232 -0.40 13.74 24.75
C ILE A 232 -1.53 14.09 25.73
N PHE A 233 -2.80 13.92 25.36
CA PHE A 233 -3.95 14.14 26.25
C PHE A 233 -4.00 13.13 27.42
N LYS A 234 -3.58 11.87 27.23
CA LYS A 234 -3.43 10.93 28.35
C LYS A 234 -2.27 11.31 29.27
N GLY A 235 -1.15 11.78 28.70
CA GLY A 235 0.00 12.30 29.45
C GLY A 235 -0.36 13.49 30.34
N PHE A 236 -1.12 14.47 29.81
CA PHE A 236 -1.62 15.64 30.56
C PHE A 236 -2.22 15.28 31.93
N ARG A 237 -3.05 14.24 31.98
CA ARG A 237 -3.75 13.83 33.21
C ARG A 237 -2.84 13.19 34.26
N ILE A 238 -1.70 12.63 33.88
CA ILE A 238 -0.74 11.97 34.80
C ILE A 238 0.07 12.99 35.62
N PHE A 239 0.35 14.17 35.04
CA PHE A 239 1.19 15.21 35.64
C PHE A 239 0.38 16.39 36.22
N PHE A 240 -0.95 16.27 36.32
CA PHE A 240 -1.85 17.36 36.68
C PHE A 240 -1.77 17.74 38.17
N ASN A 241 -0.76 18.54 38.54
CA ASN A 241 -0.60 19.06 39.91
C ASN A 241 -0.41 20.59 39.96
N ARG A 242 0.06 21.25 38.88
CA ARG A 242 0.10 22.72 38.73
C ARG A 242 -0.07 23.16 37.26
N ILE A 243 -1.00 24.07 37.01
CA ILE A 243 -1.39 24.54 35.66
C ILE A 243 -0.23 25.23 34.90
N SER A 244 0.58 26.05 35.58
CA SER A 244 1.69 26.79 34.95
C SER A 244 2.77 25.87 34.38
N SER A 245 3.22 24.87 35.15
CA SER A 245 4.23 23.90 34.69
C SER A 245 3.72 22.95 33.61
N PHE A 246 2.41 22.75 33.50
CA PHE A 246 1.80 21.87 32.50
C PHE A 246 1.96 22.38 31.07
N PHE A 247 1.71 23.68 30.80
CA PHE A 247 1.81 24.21 29.44
C PHE A 247 3.21 24.04 28.85
N LEU A 248 4.25 24.22 29.69
CA LEU A 248 5.64 24.00 29.31
C LEU A 248 5.95 22.53 29.03
N PHE A 249 5.40 21.60 29.82
CA PHE A 249 5.49 20.16 29.56
C PHE A 249 4.84 19.78 28.22
N LEU A 250 3.60 20.22 27.96
CA LEU A 250 2.89 19.92 26.71
C LEU A 250 3.59 20.55 25.49
N TYR A 251 4.05 21.78 25.60
CA TYR A 251 4.85 22.45 24.58
C TYR A 251 6.14 21.68 24.24
N TYR A 252 6.81 21.13 25.26
CA TYR A 252 7.99 20.30 25.04
C TYR A 252 7.63 18.98 24.35
N LEU A 253 6.52 18.33 24.70
CA LEU A 253 6.08 17.10 24.04
C LEU A 253 5.72 17.29 22.57
N CYS A 254 4.98 18.34 22.21
CA CYS A 254 4.65 18.57 20.79
C CYS A 254 5.89 18.98 19.98
N SER A 255 6.83 19.71 20.60
CA SER A 255 8.14 20.03 19.98
C SER A 255 8.97 18.76 19.72
N LEU A 256 9.03 17.84 20.69
CA LEU A 256 9.67 16.52 20.56
C LEU A 256 9.03 15.59 19.53
N GLU A 257 7.84 15.93 19.04
CA GLU A 257 7.15 15.12 18.04
C GLU A 257 7.25 15.75 16.65
N ILE A 258 6.94 17.03 16.52
CA ILE A 258 6.92 17.74 15.25
C ILE A 258 8.34 17.94 14.71
N ILE A 259 9.29 18.39 15.55
CA ILE A 259 10.64 18.74 15.08
C ILE A 259 11.39 17.49 14.56
N PRO A 260 11.43 16.34 15.27
CA PRO A 260 12.16 15.17 14.77
C PRO A 260 11.49 14.50 13.56
N LEU A 261 10.19 14.67 13.34
CA LEU A 261 9.53 14.23 12.10
C LEU A 261 10.02 15.03 10.89
N ILE A 262 10.08 16.35 11.00
CA ILE A 262 10.55 17.24 9.92
C ILE A 262 12.04 17.00 9.63
N LEU A 263 12.86 16.90 10.68
CA LEU A 263 14.28 16.59 10.54
C LEU A 263 14.50 15.19 9.95
N GLY A 264 13.77 14.18 10.41
CA GLY A 264 13.86 12.81 9.91
C GLY A 264 13.51 12.70 8.43
N TYR A 265 12.47 13.43 7.97
CA TYR A 265 12.13 13.51 6.55
C TYR A 265 13.22 14.19 5.72
N SER A 266 13.74 15.34 6.17
CA SER A 266 14.78 16.09 5.45
C SER A 266 16.10 15.32 5.36
N ILE A 267 16.47 14.60 6.42
CA ILE A 267 17.65 13.72 6.46
C ILE A 267 17.45 12.51 5.53
N ALA A 268 16.28 11.86 5.56
CA ALA A 268 15.99 10.73 4.68
C ALA A 268 16.08 11.12 3.20
N LEU A 269 15.54 12.29 2.82
CA LEU A 269 15.68 12.82 1.46
C LEU A 269 17.13 13.09 1.09
N ASN A 270 17.89 13.81 1.92
CA ASN A 270 19.30 14.06 1.65
C ASN A 270 20.10 12.76 1.48
N ILE A 271 19.86 11.76 2.32
CA ILE A 271 20.53 10.46 2.17
C ILE A 271 20.19 9.84 0.81
N LEU A 272 18.90 9.75 0.45
CA LEU A 272 18.48 9.15 -0.82
C LEU A 272 18.95 9.95 -2.06
N GLU A 273 18.93 11.28 -2.02
CA GLU A 273 19.42 12.13 -3.12
C GLU A 273 20.93 11.96 -3.35
N ASN A 274 21.71 11.68 -2.30
CA ASN A 274 23.14 11.35 -2.44
C ASN A 274 23.40 9.90 -2.93
N LEU A 275 22.36 9.10 -3.15
CA LEU A 275 22.44 7.74 -3.73
C LEU A 275 22.07 7.70 -5.23
N ILE A 276 21.74 8.84 -5.84
CA ILE A 276 21.38 9.00 -7.27
C ILE A 276 22.60 9.43 -8.09
#